data_AF-A0A956ENW5-F1
#
_entry.id   AF-A0A956ENW5-F1
#
_cell.length_a   1.000
_cell.length_b   1.000
_cell.length_c   1.000
_cell.angle_alpha   90.00
_cell.angle_beta   90.00
_cell.angle_gamma   90.00
#
_symmetry.space_group_name_H-M   'P 1'
#
loop_
_entity.id
_entity.type
_entity.pdbx_description
1 polymer ?
#
loop_
_entity_poly.entity_id
_entity_poly.type
_entity_poly.pdbx_seq_one_letter_code
_entity_poly.pdbx_strand_id
1 'polypeptide(L)' 'MSKTKEILRHKWVHGRSHREVAQSLGVSAGMVGTTLARAKTAGLIEWSQIVDVDEAALEE' A
#
# COMPACT_ATOMS: atom_id res chain seq x y z
N MET A 1 -4.86 -5.11 10.34
CA MET A 1 -4.52 -4.85 8.93
C MET A 1 -3.87 -3.49 8.84
N SER A 2 -2.57 -3.45 8.57
CA SER A 2 -1.81 -2.20 8.41
C SER A 2 -2.43 -1.28 7.36
N LYS A 3 -2.41 0.03 7.62
CA LYS A 3 -2.74 1.07 6.63
C LYS A 3 -1.94 0.91 5.34
N THR A 4 -0.73 0.35 5.41
CA THR A 4 0.14 0.05 4.26
C THR A 4 -0.53 -0.94 3.28
N LYS A 5 -1.11 -2.03 3.81
CA LYS A 5 -1.80 -3.03 2.98
C LYS A 5 -3.06 -2.42 2.36
N GLU A 6 -3.83 -1.65 3.13
CA GLU A 6 -5.04 -0.98 2.61
C GLU A 6 -4.72 0.00 1.47
N ILE A 7 -3.63 0.75 1.59
CA ILE A 7 -3.12 1.62 0.53
C ILE A 7 -2.86 0.82 -0.75
N LEU A 8 -2.08 -0.26 -0.64
CA LEU A 8 -1.68 -1.09 -1.78
C LEU A 8 -2.90 -1.78 -2.40
N ARG A 9 -3.86 -2.22 -1.59
CA ARG A 9 -5.15 -2.75 -2.03
C ARG A 9 -5.91 -1.75 -2.88
N HIS A 10 -6.09 -0.52 -2.40
CA HIS A 10 -6.81 0.50 -3.16
C HIS A 10 -6.11 0.86 -4.48
N LYS A 11 -4.78 0.81 -4.51
CA LYS A 11 -3.99 1.12 -5.70
C LYS A 11 -4.02 -0.01 -6.74
N TRP A 12 -3.87 -1.26 -6.31
CA TRP A 12 -3.73 -2.40 -7.23
C TRP A 12 -5.05 -3.12 -7.52
N VAL A 13 -5.98 -3.15 -6.57
CA VAL A 13 -7.29 -3.79 -6.75
C VAL A 13 -8.32 -2.80 -7.29
N HIS A 14 -8.35 -1.59 -6.74
CA HIS A 14 -9.38 -0.59 -7.07
C HIS A 14 -8.92 0.48 -8.05
N GLY A 15 -7.63 0.51 -8.42
CA GLY A 15 -7.09 1.46 -9.42
C GLY A 15 -7.22 2.94 -9.04
N ARG A 16 -7.38 3.27 -7.75
CA ARG A 16 -7.68 4.65 -7.32
C ARG A 16 -6.45 5.58 -7.40
N SER A 17 -6.71 6.88 -7.52
CA SER A 17 -5.66 7.90 -7.45
C SER A 17 -5.12 8.05 -6.02
N HIS A 18 -3.89 8.56 -5.87
CA HIS A 18 -3.28 8.74 -4.54
C HIS A 18 -4.13 9.62 -3.61
N ARG A 19 -4.84 10.61 -4.16
CA ARG A 19 -5.71 11.51 -3.40
C ARG A 19 -6.97 10.83 -2.90
N GLU A 20 -7.59 9.97 -3.70
CA GLU A 20 -8.77 9.21 -3.27
C GLU A 20 -8.42 8.18 -2.19
N VAL A 21 -7.28 7.48 -2.34
CA VAL A 21 -6.79 6.55 -1.31
C VAL A 21 -6.50 7.29 -0.01
N ALA A 22 -5.83 8.43 -0.10
CA ALA A 22 -5.53 9.30 1.04
C ALA A 22 -6.80 9.75 1.79
N GLN A 23 -7.82 10.23 1.06
CA GLN A 23 -9.10 10.62 1.66
C GLN A 23 -9.84 9.44 2.29
N SER A 24 -9.87 8.29 1.60
CA SER A 24 -10.58 7.10 2.07
C SER A 24 -9.98 6.51 3.34
N LEU A 25 -8.65 6.56 3.49
CA LEU A 25 -7.91 5.99 4.63
C LEU A 25 -7.52 7.03 5.69
N GLY A 26 -7.83 8.30 5.48
CA GLY A 26 -7.43 9.40 6.36
C GLY A 26 -5.92 9.55 6.50
N VAL A 27 -5.17 9.32 5.41
CA VAL A 27 -3.70 9.46 5.37
C VAL A 27 -3.28 10.55 4.40
N SER A 28 -2.02 10.99 4.44
CA SER A 28 -1.51 11.96 3.48
C SER A 28 -1.23 11.29 2.12
N ALA A 29 -1.44 12.01 1.02
CA ALA A 29 -1.08 11.50 -0.32
C ALA A 29 0.41 11.17 -0.44
N GLY A 30 1.27 11.86 0.32
CA GLY A 30 2.70 11.55 0.41
C GLY A 30 2.96 10.18 1.05
N MET A 31 2.23 9.83 2.12
CA MET A 31 2.32 8.50 2.73
C MET A 31 1.93 7.41 1.74
N VAL A 32 0.88 7.62 0.93
CA VAL A 32 0.47 6.68 -0.14
C VAL A 32 1.62 6.45 -1.14
N GLY A 33 2.29 7.53 -1.57
CA GLY A 33 3.44 7.45 -2.46
C GLY A 33 4.63 6.71 -1.85
N THR A 34 4.97 7.03 -0.60
CA THR A 34 6.06 6.36 0.13
C THR A 34 5.79 4.88 0.34
N THR A 35 4.55 4.50 0.67
CA THR A 35 4.13 3.10 0.79
C THR A 35 4.30 2.35 -0.53
N LEU A 36 3.91 2.93 -1.66
CA LEU A 36 4.12 2.33 -2.98
C LEU A 36 5.60 2.21 -3.33
N ALA A 37 6.40 3.23 -3.01
CA ALA A 37 7.84 3.20 -3.25
C ALA A 37 8.51 2.09 -2.43
N ARG A 38 8.15 1.96 -1.14
CA ARG A 38 8.64 0.87 -0.26
C ARG A 38 8.22 -0.50 -0.77
N ALA A 39 6.96 -0.67 -1.16
CA ALA A 39 6.48 -1.92 -1.73
C ALA A 39 7.29 -2.30 -2.99
N LYS A 40 7.56 -1.33 -3.87
CA LYS A 40 8.40 -1.54 -5.06
C LYS A 40 9.85 -1.91 -4.70
N THR A 41 10.43 -1.26 -3.69
CA THR A 41 11.78 -1.60 -3.19
C THR A 41 11.83 -3.01 -2.61
N ALA A 42 10.76 -3.45 -1.96
CA ALA A 42 10.59 -4.82 -1.46
C ALA A 42 10.29 -5.84 -2.57
N GLY A 43 10.25 -5.43 -3.84
CA GLY A 43 9.94 -6.30 -4.98
C GLY A 43 8.46 -6.70 -5.07
N LEU A 44 7.58 -6.07 -4.30
CA LEU A 44 6.15 -6.33 -4.31
C LEU A 44 5.50 -5.56 -5.47
N ILE A 45 4.98 -6.30 -6.45
CA ILE A 45 4.40 -5.76 -7.68
C ILE A 45 2.90 -6.03 -7.80
N GLU A 46 2.36 -6.96 -7.00
CA GLU A 46 0.97 -7.37 -7.07
C GLU A 46 0.35 -7.65 -5.68
N TRP A 47 -0.97 -7.50 -5.59
CA TRP A 47 -1.72 -7.66 -4.33
C TRP A 47 -1.68 -9.10 -3.79
N SER A 48 -1.63 -10.09 -4.67
CA SER A 48 -1.50 -11.51 -4.32
C SER A 48 -0.24 -11.77 -3.47
N GLN A 49 0.87 -11.12 -3.79
CA GLN A 49 2.11 -11.22 -3.02
C GLN A 49 1.97 -10.63 -1.60
N ILE A 50 1.11 -9.63 -1.41
CA ILE A 50 0.93 -8.94 -0.11
C ILE A 50 -0.07 -9.65 0.81
N VAL A 51 -1.04 -10.35 0.21
CA VAL A 51 -2.01 -11.14 0.97
C VAL A 51 -1.31 -12.19 1.85
N ASP A 52 -0.19 -12.73 1.37
CA ASP A 52 0.62 -13.74 2.06
C ASP A 52 1.76 -13.14 2.90
N VAL A 53 2.20 -11.90 2.61
CA VAL A 53 3.26 -11.24 3.39
C VAL A 53 2.72 -10.86 4.76
N ASP A 54 3.20 -11.54 5.79
CA ASP A 54 2.91 -11.22 7.18
C ASP A 54 3.41 -9.81 7.54
N GLU A 55 2.67 -9.10 8.39
CA GLU A 55 2.90 -7.67 8.70
C GLU A 55 4.31 -7.41 9.26
N ALA A 56 4.92 -8.45 9.86
CA ALA A 56 6.29 -8.45 10.39
C ALA A 56 7.38 -8.22 9.33
N ALA A 57 7.15 -8.57 8.05
CA ALA A 57 8.15 -8.38 6.99
C ALA A 57 8.17 -6.95 6.41
N LEU A 58 7.21 -6.10 6.79
CA LEU A 58 7.10 -4.72 6.32
C LEU A 58 7.66 -3.68 7.31
N GLU A 59 8.23 -4.11 8.44
CA GLU A 59 8.74 -3.25 9.53
C GLU A 59 10.28 -3.13 9.63
N GLU A 60 11.06 -3.56 8.63
CA GLU A 60 12.52 -3.28 8.59
C GLU A 60 12.88 -1.97 7.88
#